data_AF-A0AAW6FJI4-F1
#
_entry.id   AF-A0AAW6FJI4-F1
#
_cell.length_a   1.000
_cell.length_b   1.000
_cell.length_c   1.000
_cell.angle_alpha   90.00
_cell.angle_beta   90.00
_cell.angle_gamma   90.00
#
_symmetry.space_group_name_H-M   'P 1'
#
loop_
_entity.id
_entity.type
_entity.pdbx_description
1 polymer ?
#
loop_
_entity_poly.entity_id
_entity_poly.type
_entity_poly.pdbx_seq_one_letter_code
_entity_poly.pdbx_strand_id
1 'polypeptide(L)'
;MKQILYILLGIMLLSIVSCYDDEGNYDYHDINEVTFGEINTMYNVLLNIDTLKIDVGDFVEMSQGDLTDTDRFEYLWVIFSPSDSHVKDTISTDRVLSYPVTLAPGTYNLYLKIRDRVTEVQWKKQFTVTVGTPYSRGILLMGEDANGNADAQMISMAGIDTLILKDILKNSGLPTLHGPVSFLHTGKQGEDYRQIWVLTESGSYYLDRETLQGSESNVFDNFLLESYNEPMIPVTIVPQPSDIDGKVESQRAVVCSNGKLFYTSLSILAYGMYSFPLNCLKTDMTKYIPASEYLFYSIQSFKKFIWYSGETNRFYKTESYLYPYSDTLEQKSTDAFPWDQKGTGRTLIYGENTWNEAKAWVCDGNSFALMGDGTNAYIYKFYVNNMEAKSMYEITSNVASDILTADFYAFSSTRSVLFYVKNNVLYAYNYDKGNERVETIPLETTDQITMLKFDLTMEPMKDALFIATYNTAEGGTLRKYYVGNNPDKVELKADPTAVWKGLTKVKNMSWRAVL
;
A
#
# COMPACT_ATOMS: atom_id res chain seq x y z
N MET A 1 36.38 79.31 9.63
CA MET A 1 37.36 78.37 9.05
C MET A 1 38.41 77.84 10.04
N LYS A 2 38.90 78.61 11.03
CA LYS A 2 39.93 78.10 11.96
C LYS A 2 39.43 77.10 13.02
N GLN A 3 38.17 77.17 13.48
CA GLN A 3 37.64 76.22 14.49
C GLN A 3 37.30 74.82 13.94
N ILE A 4 36.86 74.72 12.68
CA ILE A 4 36.59 73.43 12.02
C ILE A 4 37.89 72.65 11.74
N LEU A 5 38.99 73.38 11.49
CA LEU A 5 40.31 72.78 11.25
C LEU A 5 40.89 72.10 12.51
N TYR A 6 40.66 72.66 13.70
CA TYR A 6 41.10 72.05 14.97
C TYR A 6 40.28 70.83 15.37
N ILE A 7 38.99 70.79 15.02
CA ILE A 7 38.13 69.62 15.26
C ILE A 7 38.51 68.47 14.30
N LEU A 8 38.80 68.79 13.03
CA LEU A 8 39.28 67.79 12.07
C LEU A 8 40.68 67.26 12.40
N LEU A 9 41.61 68.11 12.89
CA LEU A 9 42.92 67.64 13.37
C LEU A 9 42.81 66.77 14.63
N GLY A 10 41.88 67.07 15.53
CA GLY A 10 41.65 66.28 16.75
C GLY A 10 41.08 64.88 16.47
N ILE A 11 40.17 64.77 15.50
CA ILE A 11 39.58 63.48 15.08
C ILE A 11 40.60 62.62 14.32
N MET A 12 41.50 63.25 13.54
CA MET A 12 42.56 62.55 12.80
C MET A 12 43.69 62.03 13.71
N LEU A 13 43.90 62.64 14.88
CA LEU A 13 44.85 62.18 15.89
C LEU A 13 44.30 61.06 16.80
N LEU A 14 42.97 60.89 16.86
CA LEU A 14 42.31 59.80 17.59
C LEU A 14 42.16 58.51 16.77
N SER A 15 42.27 58.58 15.43
CA SER A 15 42.20 57.41 14.55
C SER A 15 43.52 56.66 14.38
N ILE A 16 44.59 57.05 15.10
CA ILE A 16 45.93 56.42 15.03
C ILE A 16 46.26 55.57 16.28
N VAL A 17 45.31 55.36 17.21
CA VAL A 17 45.54 54.57 18.44
C VAL A 17 44.43 53.53 18.70
N SER A 18 43.84 52.97 17.65
CA SER A 18 42.91 51.82 17.80
C SER A 18 43.20 50.69 16.82
N CYS A 19 44.47 50.30 16.74
CA CYS A 19 44.86 48.90 16.60
C CYS A 19 45.94 48.70 17.65
N TYR A 20 45.50 48.45 18.88
CA TYR A 20 46.38 47.75 19.82
C TYR A 20 46.42 46.33 19.29
N ASP A 21 47.50 45.95 18.60
CA ASP A 21 47.75 44.54 18.32
C ASP A 21 47.80 43.84 19.67
N ASP A 22 46.88 42.90 19.88
CA ASP A 22 46.87 42.03 21.03
C ASP A 22 48.11 41.12 20.94
N GLU A 23 49.23 41.54 21.53
CA GLU A 23 50.38 40.66 21.80
C GLU A 23 50.10 39.74 23.00
N GLY A 24 48.90 39.17 23.05
CA GLY A 24 48.63 37.97 23.81
C GLY A 24 49.26 36.79 23.08
N ASN A 25 50.39 36.30 23.59
CA ASN A 25 50.81 34.93 23.31
C ASN A 25 49.81 33.98 24.00
N TYR A 26 48.62 33.83 23.41
CA TYR A 26 47.67 32.83 23.85
C TYR A 26 48.19 31.49 23.35
N ASP A 27 48.61 30.65 24.29
CA ASP A 27 48.72 29.21 24.02
C ASP A 27 47.29 28.70 23.78
N TYR A 28 46.84 28.76 22.53
CA TYR A 28 45.61 28.11 22.11
C TYR A 28 45.82 26.61 22.25
N HIS A 29 45.14 26.01 23.22
CA HIS A 29 44.99 24.57 23.28
C HIS A 29 43.82 24.18 22.40
N ASP A 30 44.05 23.24 21.48
CA ASP A 30 42.99 22.67 20.66
C ASP A 30 41.86 22.18 21.57
N ILE A 31 40.65 22.66 21.32
CA ILE A 31 39.44 22.22 22.01
C ILE A 31 38.99 20.91 21.34
N ASN A 32 38.44 19.98 22.11
CA ASN A 32 37.84 18.78 21.52
C ASN A 32 36.78 19.17 20.49
N GLU A 33 36.78 18.52 19.33
CA GLU A 33 35.80 18.70 18.27
C GLU A 33 35.02 17.40 18.12
N VAL A 34 33.69 17.51 18.10
CA VAL A 34 32.80 16.38 17.83
C VAL A 34 32.28 16.47 16.40
N THR A 35 32.55 15.42 15.62
CA THR A 35 32.01 15.27 14.27
C THR A 35 30.94 14.18 14.25
N PHE A 36 29.82 14.46 13.58
CA PHE A 36 28.75 13.49 13.39
C PHE A 36 28.84 12.89 11.98
N GLY A 37 29.17 11.60 11.91
CA GLY A 37 29.12 10.79 10.69
C GLY A 37 27.69 10.51 10.19
N GLU A 38 27.61 9.64 9.18
CA GLU A 38 26.35 9.22 8.59
C GLU A 38 25.63 8.21 9.51
N ILE A 39 24.37 8.50 9.82
CA ILE A 39 23.46 7.62 10.56
C ILE A 39 22.04 7.83 10.09
N ASN A 40 21.20 6.81 10.22
CA ASN A 40 19.76 6.97 10.07
C ASN A 40 19.23 7.98 11.10
N THR A 41 18.56 9.03 10.61
CA THR A 41 17.95 10.07 11.45
C THR A 41 16.45 9.90 11.64
N MET A 42 15.82 8.90 11.03
CA MET A 42 14.38 8.64 11.11
C MET A 42 14.09 7.23 11.61
N TYR A 43 13.41 7.12 12.76
CA TYR A 43 13.04 5.85 13.36
C TYR A 43 11.52 5.73 13.44
N ASN A 44 10.97 4.66 12.87
CA ASN A 44 9.57 4.26 13.10
C ASN A 44 9.57 3.15 14.14
N VAL A 45 8.84 3.37 15.24
CA VAL A 45 8.83 2.46 16.39
C VAL A 45 7.42 2.21 16.88
N LEU A 46 7.20 1.04 17.47
CA LEU A 46 5.89 0.62 17.95
C LEU A 46 5.75 0.77 19.46
N LEU A 47 4.66 1.42 19.88
CA LEU A 47 4.29 1.56 21.29
C LEU A 47 4.20 0.19 21.96
N ASN A 48 4.91 0.03 23.08
CA ASN A 48 4.97 -1.16 23.93
C ASN A 48 5.46 -2.45 23.23
N ILE A 49 6.11 -2.30 22.07
CA ILE A 49 6.67 -3.43 21.30
C ILE A 49 8.17 -3.20 21.07
N ASP A 50 8.54 -2.04 20.53
CA ASP A 50 9.92 -1.77 20.15
C ASP A 50 10.75 -1.19 21.31
N THR A 51 12.06 -1.38 21.23
CA THR A 51 13.05 -0.65 22.03
C THR A 51 13.92 0.15 21.07
N LEU A 52 13.85 1.49 21.15
CA LEU A 52 14.70 2.36 20.36
C LEU A 52 16.15 2.29 20.87
N LYS A 53 17.06 1.83 20.01
CA LYS A 53 18.49 1.74 20.32
C LYS A 53 19.32 2.58 19.36
N ILE A 54 20.16 3.44 19.92
CA ILE A 54 21.11 4.27 19.16
C ILE A 54 22.43 4.28 19.92
N ASP A 55 23.50 3.74 19.31
CA ASP A 55 24.85 3.83 19.87
C ASP A 55 25.57 5.05 19.30
N VAL A 56 26.00 5.95 20.18
CA VAL A 56 26.81 7.13 19.82
C VAL A 56 28.11 6.71 19.12
N GLY A 57 28.68 5.55 19.48
CA GLY A 57 29.91 5.04 18.87
C GLY A 57 29.81 4.76 17.37
N ASP A 58 28.60 4.60 16.82
CA ASP A 58 28.41 4.28 15.40
C ASP A 58 28.60 5.49 14.48
N PHE A 59 28.48 6.72 15.01
CA PHE A 59 28.38 7.92 14.18
C PHE A 59 29.02 9.17 14.80
N VAL A 60 29.68 9.06 15.95
CA VAL A 60 30.36 10.19 16.59
C VAL A 60 31.84 9.95 16.60
N GLU A 61 32.61 10.93 16.16
CA GLU A 61 34.07 10.96 16.25
C GLU A 61 34.49 12.18 17.07
N MET A 62 35.52 12.02 17.89
CA MET A 62 36.08 13.09 18.73
C MET A 62 37.54 13.33 18.36
N SER A 63 37.94 14.60 18.24
CA SER A 63 39.34 14.95 17.99
C SER A 63 40.24 14.73 19.22
N GLN A 64 39.65 14.76 20.43
CA GLN A 64 40.34 14.51 21.69
C GLN A 64 39.44 13.80 22.71
N GLY A 65 39.99 12.76 23.37
CA GLY A 65 39.27 11.97 24.37
C GLY A 65 38.62 10.71 23.80
N ASP A 66 37.99 9.92 24.67
CA ASP A 66 37.32 8.67 24.33
C ASP A 66 35.82 8.80 24.65
N LEU A 67 34.96 8.37 23.73
CA LEU A 67 33.50 8.37 23.93
C LEU A 67 33.07 7.52 25.15
N THR A 68 33.91 6.60 25.60
CA THR A 68 33.69 5.78 26.79
C THR A 68 34.10 6.46 28.09
N ASP A 69 34.79 7.61 28.04
CA ASP A 69 35.16 8.41 29.20
C ASP A 69 33.92 9.16 29.74
N THR A 70 33.18 8.46 30.59
CA THR A 70 31.97 8.99 31.24
C THR A 70 32.27 10.05 32.30
N ASP A 71 33.54 10.20 32.72
CA ASP A 71 33.94 11.23 33.68
C ASP A 71 34.09 12.59 32.96
N ARG A 72 34.59 12.58 31.72
CA ARG A 72 34.73 13.78 30.89
C ARG A 72 33.47 14.12 30.10
N PHE A 73 32.82 13.14 29.47
CA PHE A 73 31.71 13.38 28.56
C PHE A 73 30.35 13.01 29.16
N GLU A 74 29.42 13.96 29.08
CA GLU A 74 28.05 13.78 29.50
C GLU A 74 27.12 13.66 28.29
N TYR A 75 26.30 12.62 28.29
CA TYR A 75 25.30 12.36 27.26
C TYR A 75 23.90 12.65 27.78
N LEU A 76 23.07 13.25 26.94
CA LEU A 76 21.68 13.53 27.28
C LEU A 76 20.77 13.29 26.07
N TRP A 77 19.83 12.37 26.24
CA TRP A 77 18.79 12.07 25.26
C TRP A 77 17.49 12.73 25.66
N VAL A 78 17.05 13.73 24.88
CA VAL A 78 15.85 14.51 25.16
C VAL A 78 14.86 14.34 24.02
N ILE A 79 13.67 13.83 24.32
CA ILE A 79 12.58 13.72 23.35
C ILE A 79 11.60 14.87 23.53
N PHE A 80 11.07 15.40 22.43
CA PHE A 80 10.03 16.42 22.46
C PHE A 80 8.96 16.18 21.39
N SER A 81 7.70 16.48 21.73
CA SER A 81 6.63 16.53 20.74
C SER A 81 6.53 17.93 20.12
N PRO A 82 6.56 18.08 18.79
CA PRO A 82 6.29 19.35 18.13
C PRO A 82 4.81 19.77 18.24
N SER A 83 3.89 18.83 18.47
CA SER A 83 2.44 19.11 18.61
C SER A 83 2.02 19.39 20.05
N ASP A 84 2.83 19.01 21.05
CA ASP A 84 2.58 19.29 22.46
C ASP A 84 3.88 19.66 23.18
N SER A 85 4.06 20.94 23.48
CA SER A 85 5.24 21.46 24.16
C SER A 85 5.41 20.95 25.60
N HIS A 86 4.39 20.32 26.19
CA HIS A 86 4.48 19.70 27.52
C HIS A 86 5.13 18.31 27.47
N VAL A 87 5.12 17.64 26.32
CA VAL A 87 5.84 16.38 26.14
C VAL A 87 7.28 16.70 25.82
N LYS A 88 8.07 16.91 26.88
CA LYS A 88 9.53 17.03 26.85
C LYS A 88 10.10 16.18 27.97
N ASP A 89 10.82 15.13 27.62
CA ASP A 89 11.36 14.21 28.61
C ASP A 89 12.82 13.86 28.33
N THR A 90 13.59 13.66 29.40
CA THR A 90 14.92 13.07 29.31
C THR A 90 14.78 11.58 29.42
N ILE A 91 14.93 10.87 28.30
CA ILE A 91 14.68 9.43 28.24
C ILE A 91 15.91 8.59 28.58
N SER A 92 17.11 9.19 28.56
CA SER A 92 18.35 8.53 28.98
C SER A 92 19.49 9.55 29.16
N THR A 93 20.46 9.22 30.02
CA THR A 93 21.77 9.90 30.13
C THR A 93 22.93 9.00 29.70
N ASP A 94 22.63 7.80 29.19
CA ASP A 94 23.63 6.83 28.79
C ASP A 94 24.19 7.16 27.40
N ARG A 95 25.44 6.78 27.16
CA ARG A 95 26.05 6.86 25.82
C ARG A 95 25.23 6.08 24.80
N VAL A 96 24.81 4.86 25.15
CA VAL A 96 23.95 4.03 24.30
C VAL A 96 22.51 4.26 24.71
N LEU A 97 21.70 4.84 23.82
CA LEU A 97 20.27 4.91 24.05
C LEU A 97 19.68 3.50 23.98
N SER A 98 18.90 3.12 24.98
CA SER A 98 18.05 1.92 24.95
C SER A 98 16.73 2.25 25.62
N TYR A 99 15.78 2.74 24.84
CA TYR A 99 14.49 3.24 25.32
C TYR A 99 13.33 2.31 24.93
N PRO A 100 12.72 1.58 25.89
CA PRO A 100 11.45 0.89 25.65
C PRO A 100 10.38 1.92 25.31
N VAL A 101 9.76 1.78 24.14
CA VAL A 101 8.89 2.84 23.61
C VAL A 101 7.54 2.82 24.33
N THR A 102 7.32 3.80 25.21
CA THR A 102 6.06 3.97 25.97
C THR A 102 5.32 5.26 25.60
N LEU A 103 5.85 6.04 24.66
CA LEU A 103 5.22 7.27 24.17
C LEU A 103 3.94 6.95 23.40
N ALA A 104 2.93 7.80 23.53
CA ALA A 104 1.72 7.69 22.74
C ALA A 104 2.03 7.76 21.22
N PRO A 105 1.17 7.23 20.34
CA PRO A 105 1.36 7.35 18.90
C PRO A 105 1.48 8.83 18.48
N GLY A 106 2.45 9.13 17.63
CA GLY A 106 2.78 10.50 17.22
C GLY A 106 4.18 10.65 16.65
N THR A 107 4.49 11.83 16.14
CA THR A 107 5.85 12.18 15.67
C THR A 107 6.56 13.03 16.71
N TYR A 108 7.76 12.62 17.07
CA TYR A 108 8.61 13.24 18.06
C TYR A 108 9.96 13.58 17.46
N ASN A 109 10.62 14.56 18.04
CA ASN A 109 12.00 14.89 17.75
C ASN A 109 12.84 14.48 18.95
N LEU A 110 13.89 13.70 18.69
CA LEU A 110 14.84 13.23 19.69
C LEU A 110 16.17 13.96 19.49
N TYR A 111 16.72 14.54 20.55
CA TYR A 111 18.05 15.13 20.54
C TYR A 111 19.02 14.32 21.38
N LEU A 112 20.15 13.96 20.78
CA LEU A 112 21.37 13.68 21.51
C LEU A 112 22.07 15.00 21.80
N LYS A 113 22.45 15.22 23.06
CA LYS A 113 23.40 16.27 23.45
C LYS A 113 24.62 15.65 24.09
N ILE A 114 25.79 16.12 23.70
CA ILE A 114 27.09 15.73 24.25
C ILE A 114 27.70 16.98 24.87
N ARG A 115 28.13 16.90 26.13
CA ARG A 115 28.85 17.99 26.81
C ARG A 115 30.22 17.50 27.27
N ASP A 116 31.26 18.23 26.91
CA ASP A 116 32.58 18.07 27.51
C ASP A 116 32.62 18.83 28.83
N ARG A 117 32.79 18.14 29.97
CA ARG A 117 32.82 18.78 31.29
C ARG A 117 34.07 19.63 31.53
N VAL A 118 35.13 19.43 30.76
CA VAL A 118 36.40 20.17 30.90
C VAL A 118 36.33 21.51 30.19
N THR A 119 35.80 21.53 28.98
CA THR A 119 35.74 22.75 28.13
C THR A 119 34.38 23.43 28.14
N GLU A 120 33.37 22.78 28.71
CA GLU A 120 31.95 23.15 28.71
C GLU A 120 31.27 23.21 27.33
N VAL A 121 31.98 22.85 26.27
CA VAL A 121 31.43 22.83 24.91
C VAL A 121 30.36 21.76 24.77
N GLN A 122 29.32 22.09 23.99
CA GLN A 122 28.17 21.22 23.75
C GLN A 122 27.91 21.02 22.27
N TRP A 123 27.58 19.79 21.91
CA TRP A 123 27.15 19.41 20.58
C TRP A 123 25.77 18.76 20.64
N LYS A 124 25.01 18.88 19.55
CA LYS A 124 23.70 18.24 19.45
C LYS A 124 23.48 17.63 18.07
N LYS A 125 22.79 16.49 18.06
CA LYS A 125 22.26 15.83 16.84
C LYS A 125 20.78 15.59 17.02
N GLN A 126 20.00 15.85 15.96
CA GLN A 126 18.55 15.63 15.95
C GLN A 126 18.20 14.36 15.18
N PHE A 127 17.21 13.64 15.69
CA PHE A 127 16.55 12.50 15.08
C PHE A 127 15.03 12.75 15.08
N THR A 128 14.31 12.09 14.19
CA THR A 128 12.85 12.02 14.15
C THR A 128 12.42 10.63 14.57
N VAL A 129 11.52 10.53 15.55
CA VAL A 129 10.96 9.28 16.04
C VAL A 129 9.45 9.31 15.82
N THR A 130 8.94 8.45 14.94
CA THR A 130 7.50 8.28 14.73
C THR A 130 7.05 7.04 15.47
N VAL A 131 6.23 7.24 16.50
CA VAL A 131 5.64 6.16 17.29
C VAL A 131 4.29 5.79 16.67
N GLY A 132 4.12 4.52 16.33
CA GLY A 132 2.91 3.99 15.72
C GLY A 132 2.32 2.80 16.46
N THR A 133 1.22 2.27 15.91
CA THR A 133 0.65 0.97 16.25
C THR A 133 1.08 -0.07 15.21
N PRO A 134 1.12 -1.37 15.54
CA PRO A 134 1.52 -2.41 14.58
C PRO A 134 0.58 -2.50 13.37
N TYR A 135 -0.59 -1.86 13.39
CA TYR A 135 -1.60 -1.96 12.34
C TYR A 135 -1.45 -0.92 11.24
N SER A 136 -0.55 0.06 11.38
CA SER A 136 -0.50 1.25 10.52
C SER A 136 0.05 0.98 9.12
N ARG A 137 1.01 0.04 8.99
CA ARG A 137 1.72 -0.25 7.74
C ARG A 137 2.05 -1.72 7.59
N GLY A 138 1.77 -2.30 6.43
CA GLY A 138 2.09 -3.70 6.13
C GLY A 138 1.14 -4.35 5.13
N ILE A 139 1.26 -5.68 5.00
CA ILE A 139 0.43 -6.49 4.11
C ILE A 139 -0.73 -7.06 4.93
N LEU A 140 -1.95 -6.67 4.57
CA LEU A 140 -3.20 -7.26 5.06
C LEU A 140 -3.43 -8.58 4.32
N LEU A 141 -3.74 -9.64 5.06
CA LEU A 141 -3.97 -10.98 4.53
C LEU A 141 -5.36 -11.46 4.91
N MET A 142 -6.05 -12.05 3.94
CA MET A 142 -7.34 -12.70 4.14
C MET A 142 -7.22 -14.17 3.73
N GLY A 143 -7.73 -15.09 4.53
CA GLY A 143 -7.62 -16.53 4.27
C GLY A 143 -8.54 -17.38 5.13
N GLU A 144 -8.25 -18.67 5.19
CA GLU A 144 -8.97 -19.64 6.04
C GLU A 144 -8.09 -20.18 7.17
N ASP A 145 -8.64 -20.23 8.38
CA ASP A 145 -8.05 -20.93 9.51
C ASP A 145 -8.03 -22.46 9.29
N ALA A 146 -7.45 -23.19 10.23
CA ALA A 146 -7.38 -24.66 10.17
C ALA A 146 -8.76 -25.36 10.18
N ASN A 147 -9.83 -24.66 10.56
CA ASN A 147 -11.20 -25.17 10.59
C ASN A 147 -12.01 -24.76 9.33
N GLY A 148 -11.42 -23.97 8.42
CA GLY A 148 -12.11 -23.43 7.25
C GLY A 148 -12.93 -22.17 7.52
N ASN A 149 -12.78 -21.53 8.68
CA ASN A 149 -13.39 -20.22 8.95
C ASN A 149 -12.54 -19.11 8.34
N ALA A 150 -13.16 -18.00 7.99
CA ALA A 150 -12.45 -16.82 7.54
C ALA A 150 -11.53 -16.29 8.66
N ASP A 151 -10.27 -16.06 8.31
CA ASP A 151 -9.25 -15.45 9.18
C ASP A 151 -8.61 -14.26 8.48
N ALA A 152 -8.20 -13.28 9.27
CA ALA A 152 -7.43 -12.14 8.81
C ALA A 152 -6.11 -12.06 9.59
N GLN A 153 -5.04 -11.76 8.88
CA GLN A 153 -3.71 -11.58 9.44
C GLN A 153 -3.06 -10.34 8.86
N MET A 154 -2.00 -9.85 9.50
CA MET A 154 -1.22 -8.75 8.97
C MET A 154 0.27 -9.02 9.14
N ILE A 155 1.02 -8.89 8.06
CA ILE A 155 2.47 -8.76 8.11
C ILE A 155 2.76 -7.28 8.32
N SER A 156 2.93 -6.89 9.58
CA SER A 156 3.23 -5.52 9.99
C SER A 156 4.66 -5.16 9.67
N MET A 157 4.82 -4.01 9.00
CA MET A 157 6.08 -3.38 8.65
C MET A 157 6.14 -1.95 9.20
N ALA A 158 5.45 -1.73 10.33
CA ALA A 158 5.28 -0.41 10.95
C ALA A 158 6.40 -0.05 11.94
N GLY A 159 7.04 -1.06 12.53
CA GLY A 159 8.14 -0.91 13.49
C GLY A 159 9.50 -1.17 12.88
N ILE A 160 10.47 -1.40 13.76
CA ILE A 160 11.84 -1.79 13.39
C ILE A 160 11.84 -3.18 12.74
N ASP A 161 11.17 -4.13 13.39
CA ASP A 161 11.07 -5.51 12.94
C ASP A 161 9.72 -5.78 12.26
N THR A 162 9.72 -6.77 11.35
CA THR A 162 8.47 -7.27 10.76
C THR A 162 7.75 -8.18 11.76
N LEU A 163 6.48 -7.90 12.03
CA LEU A 163 5.64 -8.69 12.94
C LEU A 163 4.52 -9.38 12.16
N ILE A 164 4.12 -10.57 12.59
CA ILE A 164 2.95 -11.26 12.06
C ILE A 164 1.84 -11.22 13.11
N LEU A 165 0.81 -10.42 12.83
CA LEU A 165 -0.39 -10.30 13.65
C LEU A 165 -1.39 -11.35 13.15
N LYS A 166 -1.74 -12.30 14.01
CA LYS A 166 -2.60 -13.45 13.67
C LYS A 166 -3.95 -13.36 14.35
N ASP A 167 -4.88 -14.20 13.89
CA ASP A 167 -6.19 -14.39 14.52
C ASP A 167 -6.97 -13.07 14.68
N ILE A 168 -6.86 -12.14 13.73
CA ILE A 168 -7.45 -10.80 13.86
C ILE A 168 -8.97 -10.92 13.96
N LEU A 169 -9.60 -11.72 13.08
CA LEU A 169 -11.06 -11.90 13.09
C LEU A 169 -11.53 -12.60 14.37
N LYS A 170 -10.84 -13.66 14.79
CA LYS A 170 -11.14 -14.39 16.02
C LYS A 170 -11.10 -13.49 17.27
N ASN A 171 -10.20 -12.51 17.29
CA ASN A 171 -10.03 -11.58 18.40
C ASN A 171 -10.76 -10.24 18.20
N SER A 172 -11.51 -10.06 17.11
CA SER A 172 -12.16 -8.79 16.76
C SER A 172 -13.48 -8.54 17.50
N GLY A 173 -14.08 -9.57 18.11
CA GLY A 173 -15.43 -9.48 18.68
C GLY A 173 -16.56 -9.70 17.67
N LEU A 174 -16.25 -9.89 16.38
CA LEU A 174 -17.22 -10.32 15.36
C LEU A 174 -17.61 -11.80 15.53
N PRO A 175 -18.78 -12.21 14.99
CA PRO A 175 -19.11 -13.63 14.87
C PRO A 175 -18.10 -14.36 13.96
N THR A 176 -18.07 -15.69 14.04
CA THR A 176 -17.30 -16.51 13.10
C THR A 176 -17.78 -16.26 11.67
N LEU A 177 -16.87 -15.85 10.79
CA LEU A 177 -17.15 -15.57 9.39
C LEU A 177 -16.68 -16.71 8.48
N HIS A 178 -17.24 -16.79 7.28
CA HIS A 178 -16.99 -17.80 6.26
C HIS A 178 -16.89 -17.18 4.86
N GLY A 179 -16.18 -17.86 3.95
CA GLY A 179 -15.98 -17.40 2.59
C GLY A 179 -15.13 -16.13 2.52
N PRO A 180 -13.84 -16.19 2.89
CA PRO A 180 -12.96 -15.02 2.88
C PRO A 180 -12.81 -14.41 1.47
N VAL A 181 -13.04 -13.11 1.34
CA VAL A 181 -12.93 -12.38 0.06
C VAL A 181 -11.73 -11.42 0.06
N SER A 182 -11.69 -10.45 0.99
CA SER A 182 -10.62 -9.45 1.02
C SER A 182 -10.47 -8.80 2.39
N PHE A 183 -9.24 -8.39 2.74
CA PHE A 183 -8.95 -7.52 3.89
C PHE A 183 -8.22 -6.29 3.37
N LEU A 184 -8.86 -5.11 3.40
CA LEU A 184 -8.38 -3.93 2.69
C LEU A 184 -8.61 -2.63 3.47
N HIS A 185 -7.84 -1.60 3.13
CA HIS A 185 -7.98 -0.25 3.65
C HIS A 185 -8.50 0.71 2.56
N THR A 186 -9.38 1.64 2.93
CA THR A 186 -10.02 2.58 1.97
C THR A 186 -9.34 3.94 1.81
N GLY A 187 -8.15 4.14 2.38
CA GLY A 187 -7.31 5.32 2.11
C GLY A 187 -7.39 6.44 3.14
N LYS A 188 -6.61 7.50 2.92
CA LYS A 188 -6.45 8.63 3.86
C LYS A 188 -7.56 9.70 3.78
N GLN A 189 -8.69 9.40 3.14
CA GLN A 189 -9.82 10.34 3.06
C GLN A 189 -10.39 10.65 4.46
N GLY A 190 -11.38 11.55 4.57
CA GLY A 190 -11.92 12.03 5.85
C GLY A 190 -12.18 10.90 6.87
N GLU A 191 -12.04 11.21 8.16
CA GLU A 191 -12.00 10.21 9.25
C GLU A 191 -13.16 9.20 9.23
N ASP A 192 -14.36 9.61 8.79
CA ASP A 192 -15.55 8.76 8.69
C ASP A 192 -15.47 7.69 7.58
N TYR A 193 -14.65 7.90 6.55
CA TYR A 193 -14.55 7.02 5.37
C TYR A 193 -13.21 6.28 5.27
N ARG A 194 -12.26 6.63 6.14
CA ARG A 194 -11.03 5.85 6.35
C ARG A 194 -11.38 4.62 7.18
N GLN A 195 -11.56 3.51 6.49
CA GLN A 195 -11.99 2.25 7.08
C GLN A 195 -11.03 1.12 6.74
N ILE A 196 -11.05 0.08 7.57
CA ILE A 196 -10.39 -1.20 7.28
C ILE A 196 -11.49 -2.24 7.16
N TRP A 197 -11.72 -2.71 5.94
CA TRP A 197 -12.78 -3.64 5.63
C TRP A 197 -12.29 -5.07 5.63
N VAL A 198 -13.04 -5.94 6.29
CA VAL A 198 -13.02 -7.39 6.09
C VAL A 198 -14.24 -7.77 5.27
N LEU A 199 -14.01 -8.35 4.10
CA LEU A 199 -15.05 -8.78 3.18
C LEU A 199 -15.13 -10.30 3.19
N THR A 200 -16.33 -10.85 3.44
CA THR A 200 -16.59 -12.29 3.41
C THR A 200 -17.97 -12.57 2.80
N GLU A 201 -18.19 -13.81 2.34
CA GLU A 201 -19.49 -14.24 1.83
C GLU A 201 -20.57 -14.23 2.92
N SER A 202 -20.19 -14.54 4.16
CA SER A 202 -21.12 -14.59 5.31
C SER A 202 -21.47 -13.22 5.91
N GLY A 203 -20.70 -12.17 5.59
CA GLY A 203 -20.85 -10.83 6.17
C GLY A 203 -19.58 -10.00 6.05
N SER A 204 -19.75 -8.71 5.82
CA SER A 204 -18.65 -7.78 5.58
C SER A 204 -18.72 -6.60 6.54
N TYR A 205 -17.61 -6.32 7.23
CA TYR A 205 -17.56 -5.37 8.34
C TYR A 205 -16.33 -4.47 8.22
N TYR A 206 -16.41 -3.25 8.77
CA TYR A 206 -15.22 -2.44 9.02
C TYR A 206 -14.76 -2.55 10.48
N LEU A 207 -13.43 -2.59 10.65
CA LEU A 207 -12.76 -2.71 11.93
C LEU A 207 -12.24 -1.34 12.39
N ASP A 208 -12.18 -1.16 13.70
CA ASP A 208 -11.51 -0.03 14.33
C ASP A 208 -10.04 0.03 13.90
N ARG A 209 -9.54 1.23 13.64
CA ARG A 209 -8.24 1.40 12.97
C ARG A 209 -7.03 1.22 13.85
N GLU A 210 -7.22 1.38 15.14
CA GLU A 210 -6.18 1.34 16.16
C GLU A 210 -6.14 0.00 16.88
N THR A 211 -7.29 -0.67 16.98
CA THR A 211 -7.46 -1.90 17.77
C THR A 211 -7.83 -3.12 16.92
N LEU A 212 -8.28 -2.93 15.68
CA LEU A 212 -8.87 -3.95 14.82
C LEU A 212 -10.09 -4.69 15.42
N GLN A 213 -10.74 -4.09 16.42
CA GLN A 213 -12.02 -4.60 16.94
C GLN A 213 -13.15 -4.27 15.96
N GLY A 214 -14.12 -5.18 15.85
CA GLY A 214 -15.30 -5.04 15.00
C GLY A 214 -16.59 -5.00 15.81
N SER A 215 -17.67 -4.63 15.14
CA SER A 215 -19.04 -4.71 15.66
C SER A 215 -19.95 -5.17 14.52
N GLU A 216 -20.98 -5.96 14.83
CA GLU A 216 -22.00 -6.35 13.85
C GLU A 216 -22.77 -5.15 13.29
N SER A 217 -22.70 -3.99 13.96
CA SER A 217 -23.24 -2.73 13.43
C SER A 217 -22.34 -2.07 12.38
N ASN A 218 -21.08 -2.47 12.22
CA ASN A 218 -20.11 -1.82 11.35
C ASN A 218 -20.24 -2.30 9.89
N VAL A 219 -21.42 -2.10 9.31
CA VAL A 219 -21.79 -2.62 7.98
C VAL A 219 -21.82 -1.52 6.92
N PHE A 220 -21.84 -1.94 5.65
CA PHE A 220 -21.88 -1.04 4.51
C PHE A 220 -23.20 -0.25 4.40
N ASP A 221 -24.31 -0.82 4.87
CA ASP A 221 -25.63 -0.17 4.90
C ASP A 221 -25.61 1.19 5.60
N ASN A 222 -24.71 1.41 6.57
CA ASN A 222 -24.55 2.70 7.24
C ASN A 222 -24.02 3.82 6.34
N PHE A 223 -23.47 3.47 5.18
CA PHE A 223 -23.00 4.43 4.17
C PHE A 223 -24.04 4.67 3.08
N LEU A 224 -25.19 4.01 3.10
CA LEU A 224 -26.25 4.16 2.09
C LEU A 224 -27.23 5.25 2.50
N LEU A 225 -27.68 6.06 1.53
CA LEU A 225 -28.75 7.04 1.73
C LEU A 225 -30.12 6.37 1.89
N GLU A 226 -30.28 5.18 1.33
CA GLU A 226 -31.54 4.44 1.29
C GLU A 226 -31.38 3.10 2.02
N SER A 227 -32.46 2.64 2.63
CA SER A 227 -32.54 1.29 3.17
C SER A 227 -33.04 0.31 2.11
N TYR A 228 -32.51 -0.91 2.14
CA TYR A 228 -32.90 -1.98 1.23
C TYR A 228 -33.47 -3.17 2.02
N ASN A 229 -34.36 -3.93 1.39
CA ASN A 229 -35.00 -5.11 2.01
C ASN A 229 -34.09 -6.35 2.02
N GLU A 230 -32.85 -6.21 1.59
CA GLU A 230 -31.83 -7.26 1.53
C GLU A 230 -30.48 -6.68 1.96
N PRO A 231 -29.61 -7.47 2.62
CA PRO A 231 -28.30 -6.99 3.08
C PRO A 231 -27.39 -6.56 1.93
N MET A 232 -26.72 -5.42 2.08
CA MET A 232 -25.74 -4.93 1.10
C MET A 232 -24.33 -5.35 1.52
N ILE A 233 -23.98 -6.61 1.29
CA ILE A 233 -22.67 -7.19 1.65
C ILE A 233 -21.64 -6.86 0.56
N PRO A 234 -20.64 -5.99 0.78
CA PRO A 234 -19.63 -5.71 -0.24
C PRO A 234 -18.75 -6.93 -0.51
N VAL A 235 -18.50 -7.17 -1.79
CA VAL A 235 -17.53 -8.17 -2.29
C VAL A 235 -16.37 -7.52 -3.02
N THR A 236 -16.58 -6.32 -3.58
CA THR A 236 -15.53 -5.52 -4.22
C THR A 236 -15.63 -4.07 -3.77
N ILE A 237 -14.51 -3.48 -3.38
CA ILE A 237 -14.40 -2.03 -3.13
C ILE A 237 -13.20 -1.49 -3.92
N VAL A 238 -13.41 -0.52 -4.81
CA VAL A 238 -12.36 0.11 -5.67
C VAL A 238 -12.38 1.65 -5.58
N PRO A 239 -11.24 2.34 -5.71
CA PRO A 239 -9.92 1.84 -6.13
C PRO A 239 -9.06 1.32 -4.97
N GLN A 240 -8.22 0.32 -5.24
CA GLN A 240 -7.20 -0.10 -4.27
C GLN A 240 -6.15 1.02 -4.09
N PRO A 241 -5.34 1.00 -3.02
CA PRO A 241 -4.22 1.91 -2.89
C PRO A 241 -3.39 1.93 -4.17
N SER A 242 -3.05 3.12 -4.65
CA SER A 242 -2.20 3.24 -5.80
C SER A 242 -0.75 3.10 -5.37
N ASP A 243 -0.28 3.80 -4.32
CA ASP A 243 1.13 3.89 -3.95
C ASP A 243 1.56 3.27 -2.61
N ILE A 244 2.89 3.25 -2.40
CA ILE A 244 3.54 2.73 -1.20
C ILE A 244 3.13 3.49 0.07
N ASP A 245 2.69 4.75 -0.07
CA ASP A 245 2.20 5.58 1.03
C ASP A 245 0.71 5.38 1.30
N GLY A 246 0.07 4.44 0.60
CA GLY A 246 -1.33 4.07 0.80
C GLY A 246 -2.30 5.09 0.25
N LYS A 247 -1.90 5.88 -0.76
CA LYS A 247 -2.77 6.83 -1.45
C LYS A 247 -3.94 6.10 -2.10
N VAL A 248 -5.15 6.61 -1.88
CA VAL A 248 -6.38 6.15 -2.55
C VAL A 248 -7.14 7.39 -3.02
N GLU A 249 -7.65 7.35 -4.25
CA GLU A 249 -8.50 8.42 -4.79
C GLU A 249 -9.78 8.60 -3.96
N SER A 250 -10.37 9.79 -3.99
CA SER A 250 -11.52 10.12 -3.15
C SER A 250 -12.84 9.52 -3.65
N GLN A 251 -12.93 9.15 -4.92
CA GLN A 251 -14.08 8.45 -5.45
C GLN A 251 -14.02 6.96 -5.08
N ARG A 252 -15.19 6.35 -4.87
CA ARG A 252 -15.31 4.98 -4.37
C ARG A 252 -16.45 4.25 -5.05
N ALA A 253 -16.17 3.09 -5.63
CA ALA A 253 -17.21 2.18 -6.11
C ALA A 253 -17.21 0.87 -5.32
N VAL A 254 -18.41 0.31 -5.13
CA VAL A 254 -18.66 -0.89 -4.35
C VAL A 254 -19.60 -1.80 -5.11
N VAL A 255 -19.25 -3.08 -5.25
CA VAL A 255 -20.16 -4.15 -5.71
C VAL A 255 -20.52 -5.00 -4.50
N CYS A 256 -21.83 -5.23 -4.32
CA CYS A 256 -22.35 -6.12 -3.30
C CYS A 256 -22.62 -7.53 -3.86
N SER A 257 -22.73 -8.52 -2.99
CA SER A 257 -22.93 -9.94 -3.36
C SER A 257 -24.20 -10.21 -4.18
N ASN A 258 -25.22 -9.36 -4.04
CA ASN A 258 -26.44 -9.36 -4.86
C ASN A 258 -26.28 -8.66 -6.24
N GLY A 259 -25.07 -8.25 -6.59
CA GLY A 259 -24.78 -7.55 -7.85
C GLY A 259 -25.15 -6.07 -7.88
N LYS A 260 -25.58 -5.47 -6.76
CA LYS A 260 -25.80 -4.02 -6.66
C LYS A 260 -24.47 -3.28 -6.72
N LEU A 261 -24.43 -2.22 -7.52
CA LEU A 261 -23.24 -1.40 -7.77
C LEU A 261 -23.47 0.01 -7.26
N PHE A 262 -22.61 0.49 -6.37
CA PHE A 262 -22.66 1.84 -5.81
C PHE A 262 -21.41 2.63 -6.20
N TYR A 263 -21.54 3.95 -6.33
CA TYR A 263 -20.45 4.86 -6.66
C TYR A 263 -20.67 6.21 -5.97
N THR A 264 -19.65 6.73 -5.29
CA THR A 264 -19.70 8.02 -4.59
C THR A 264 -18.36 8.76 -4.62
N SER A 265 -18.36 10.00 -4.13
CA SER A 265 -17.16 10.80 -3.86
C SER A 265 -17.09 11.14 -2.38
N LEU A 266 -15.98 10.78 -1.74
CA LEU A 266 -15.72 10.93 -0.30
C LEU A 266 -15.05 12.27 0.06
N SER A 267 -15.14 13.28 -0.81
CA SER A 267 -14.52 14.59 -0.63
C SER A 267 -15.38 15.53 0.21
N ILE A 268 -14.76 16.48 0.92
CA ILE A 268 -15.41 17.41 1.88
C ILE A 268 -16.63 18.17 1.34
N LEU A 269 -16.76 18.31 0.02
CA LEU A 269 -17.85 19.04 -0.64
C LEU A 269 -19.04 18.16 -1.06
N ALA A 270 -18.90 16.83 -1.00
CA ALA A 270 -19.94 15.86 -1.34
C ALA A 270 -20.21 14.99 -0.12
N TYR A 271 -21.47 14.95 0.33
CA TYR A 271 -21.90 14.05 1.39
C TYR A 271 -21.52 12.61 0.96
N GLY A 272 -20.51 12.02 1.60
CA GLY A 272 -19.83 10.77 1.18
C GLY A 272 -20.67 9.50 1.33
N MET A 273 -21.99 9.62 1.31
CA MET A 273 -22.93 8.52 1.29
C MET A 273 -23.12 8.03 -0.14
N TYR A 274 -23.45 6.75 -0.27
CA TYR A 274 -23.85 6.15 -1.53
C TYR A 274 -25.35 6.36 -1.72
N SER A 275 -25.72 6.89 -2.89
CA SER A 275 -27.13 7.08 -3.27
C SER A 275 -27.70 5.76 -3.82
N PHE A 276 -28.44 5.83 -4.91
CA PHE A 276 -29.03 4.67 -5.56
C PHE A 276 -27.97 3.79 -6.23
N PRO A 277 -28.24 2.48 -6.43
CA PRO A 277 -27.38 1.61 -7.19
C PRO A 277 -27.34 2.08 -8.65
N LEU A 278 -26.16 2.12 -9.25
CA LEU A 278 -25.94 2.67 -10.58
C LEU A 278 -26.05 1.61 -11.68
N ASN A 279 -26.25 0.34 -11.34
CA ASN A 279 -26.35 -0.75 -12.30
C ASN A 279 -27.73 -0.83 -12.98
N CYS A 280 -28.30 0.30 -13.36
CA CYS A 280 -29.48 0.42 -14.22
C CYS A 280 -29.14 1.33 -15.40
N LEU A 281 -29.98 1.33 -16.43
CA LEU A 281 -29.79 2.19 -17.61
C LEU A 281 -30.64 3.44 -17.51
N LYS A 282 -30.19 4.55 -18.11
CA LYS A 282 -30.96 5.80 -18.20
C LYS A 282 -32.39 5.62 -18.74
N THR A 283 -32.56 4.68 -19.67
CA THR A 283 -33.86 4.39 -20.31
C THR A 283 -34.83 3.62 -19.42
N ASP A 284 -34.31 2.92 -18.40
CA ASP A 284 -35.10 2.16 -17.43
C ASP A 284 -34.34 2.07 -16.11
N MET A 285 -34.52 3.11 -15.28
CA MET A 285 -33.87 3.21 -13.97
C MET A 285 -34.53 2.31 -12.90
N THR A 286 -35.61 1.60 -13.26
CA THR A 286 -36.30 0.68 -12.34
C THR A 286 -35.74 -0.74 -12.40
N LYS A 287 -35.04 -1.08 -13.49
CA LYS A 287 -34.46 -2.40 -13.72
C LYS A 287 -32.96 -2.40 -13.44
N TYR A 288 -32.59 -3.01 -12.32
CA TYR A 288 -31.20 -3.27 -11.99
C TYR A 288 -30.67 -4.50 -12.74
N ILE A 289 -29.43 -4.40 -13.22
CA ILE A 289 -28.67 -5.41 -13.97
C ILE A 289 -27.52 -5.87 -13.08
N PRO A 290 -27.47 -7.13 -12.64
CA PRO A 290 -26.42 -7.60 -11.73
C PRO A 290 -25.02 -7.35 -12.30
N ALA A 291 -24.18 -6.65 -11.54
CA ALA A 291 -22.78 -6.40 -11.89
C ALA A 291 -21.89 -7.56 -11.41
N SER A 292 -20.87 -7.91 -12.20
CA SER A 292 -19.78 -8.79 -11.77
C SER A 292 -18.94 -8.14 -10.68
N GLU A 293 -18.25 -8.95 -9.88
CA GLU A 293 -17.27 -8.48 -8.89
C GLU A 293 -16.07 -7.73 -9.52
N TYR A 294 -15.78 -7.99 -10.79
CA TYR A 294 -14.70 -7.34 -11.53
C TYR A 294 -15.09 -5.94 -11.99
N LEU A 295 -14.44 -4.93 -11.41
CA LEU A 295 -14.51 -3.54 -11.86
C LEU A 295 -13.21 -3.13 -12.55
N PHE A 296 -13.36 -2.50 -13.71
CA PHE A 296 -12.25 -2.07 -14.55
C PHE A 296 -12.09 -0.57 -14.45
N TYR A 297 -10.91 -0.10 -14.06
CA TYR A 297 -10.68 1.30 -13.78
C TYR A 297 -9.23 1.73 -13.93
N SER A 298 -9.04 3.04 -14.09
CA SER A 298 -7.73 3.67 -14.13
C SER A 298 -7.13 3.75 -12.72
N ILE A 299 -5.96 3.14 -12.50
CA ILE A 299 -5.34 3.06 -11.16
C ILE A 299 -4.96 4.45 -10.63
N GLN A 300 -4.39 5.31 -11.49
CA GLN A 300 -3.93 6.64 -11.09
C GLN A 300 -5.06 7.65 -10.95
N SER A 301 -6.08 7.61 -11.82
CA SER A 301 -7.16 8.60 -11.86
C SER A 301 -8.54 7.94 -11.89
N PHE A 302 -8.96 7.40 -10.74
CA PHE A 302 -10.26 6.78 -10.59
C PHE A 302 -11.39 7.82 -10.60
N LYS A 303 -12.03 8.00 -11.75
CA LYS A 303 -13.19 8.90 -11.93
C LYS A 303 -14.39 8.24 -12.58
N LYS A 304 -14.14 7.12 -13.25
CA LYS A 304 -15.09 6.33 -14.01
C LYS A 304 -14.57 4.92 -14.13
N PHE A 305 -15.47 4.00 -14.42
CA PHE A 305 -15.14 2.59 -14.50
C PHE A 305 -16.05 1.87 -15.49
N ILE A 306 -15.57 0.71 -15.94
CA ILE A 306 -16.31 -0.24 -16.75
C ILE A 306 -16.65 -1.44 -15.84
N TRP A 307 -17.82 -2.01 -16.02
CA TRP A 307 -18.26 -3.21 -15.32
C TRP A 307 -18.96 -4.17 -16.30
N TYR A 308 -19.00 -5.45 -15.98
CA TYR A 308 -19.60 -6.48 -16.83
C TYR A 308 -20.83 -7.08 -16.15
N SER A 309 -21.82 -7.50 -16.94
CA SER A 309 -22.93 -8.32 -16.45
C SER A 309 -22.94 -9.66 -17.16
N GLY A 310 -22.88 -10.74 -16.38
CA GLY A 310 -23.07 -12.10 -16.89
C GLY A 310 -24.51 -12.39 -17.33
N GLU A 311 -25.50 -11.67 -16.79
CA GLU A 311 -26.91 -11.83 -17.19
C GLU A 311 -27.13 -11.32 -18.62
N THR A 312 -26.52 -10.18 -18.97
CA THR A 312 -26.70 -9.57 -20.28
C THR A 312 -25.55 -9.83 -21.25
N ASN A 313 -24.48 -10.48 -20.79
CA ASN A 313 -23.24 -10.71 -21.53
C ASN A 313 -22.69 -9.43 -22.17
N ARG A 314 -22.55 -8.37 -21.38
CA ARG A 314 -22.21 -7.03 -21.87
C ARG A 314 -21.39 -6.23 -20.86
N PHE A 315 -20.50 -5.40 -21.39
CA PHE A 315 -19.80 -4.34 -20.65
C PHE A 315 -20.62 -3.04 -20.63
N TYR A 316 -20.63 -2.39 -19.48
CA TYR A 316 -21.28 -1.11 -19.19
C TYR A 316 -20.27 -0.13 -18.61
N LYS A 317 -20.58 1.16 -18.64
CA LYS A 317 -19.75 2.21 -18.06
C LYS A 317 -20.51 3.05 -17.05
N THR A 318 -19.79 3.55 -16.06
CA THR A 318 -20.25 4.55 -15.10
C THR A 318 -19.27 5.71 -15.14
N GLU A 319 -19.69 6.89 -15.62
CA GLU A 319 -18.80 8.02 -15.86
C GLU A 319 -18.79 9.09 -14.75
N SER A 320 -19.80 9.09 -13.88
CA SER A 320 -19.91 10.05 -12.79
C SER A 320 -20.79 9.52 -11.68
N TYR A 321 -20.45 9.84 -10.43
CA TYR A 321 -21.27 9.56 -9.25
C TYR A 321 -22.48 10.50 -9.16
N LEU A 322 -22.53 11.55 -9.99
CA LEU A 322 -23.64 12.51 -10.04
C LEU A 322 -24.86 11.95 -10.79
N TYR A 323 -24.71 10.82 -11.49
CA TYR A 323 -25.79 10.20 -12.24
C TYR A 323 -26.22 8.90 -11.54
N PRO A 324 -27.53 8.66 -11.36
CA PRO A 324 -28.03 7.47 -10.67
C PRO A 324 -28.14 6.25 -11.61
N TYR A 325 -27.31 6.17 -12.65
CA TYR A 325 -27.37 5.12 -13.67
C TYR A 325 -26.01 4.91 -14.35
N SER A 326 -25.91 3.80 -15.07
CA SER A 326 -24.83 3.46 -15.98
C SER A 326 -25.31 3.54 -17.43
N ASP A 327 -24.36 3.53 -18.37
CA ASP A 327 -24.65 3.53 -19.80
C ASP A 327 -23.95 2.37 -20.51
N THR A 328 -24.39 2.10 -21.73
CA THR A 328 -23.66 1.21 -22.64
C THR A 328 -22.41 1.89 -23.18
N LEU A 329 -21.38 1.12 -23.47
CA LEU A 329 -20.24 1.63 -24.24
C LEU A 329 -20.62 1.76 -25.73
N GLU A 330 -20.23 2.87 -26.34
CA GLU A 330 -20.37 3.09 -27.78
C GLU A 330 -19.30 2.30 -28.52
N GLN A 331 -19.73 1.48 -29.49
CA GLN A 331 -18.80 0.71 -30.32
C GLN A 331 -18.09 1.63 -31.32
N LYS A 332 -16.75 1.64 -31.30
CA LYS A 332 -15.93 2.37 -32.27
C LYS A 332 -15.45 1.42 -33.37
N SER A 333 -15.17 1.96 -34.56
CA SER A 333 -14.60 1.18 -35.67
C SER A 333 -13.16 0.70 -35.40
N THR A 334 -12.45 1.36 -34.47
CA THR A 334 -11.08 1.03 -34.07
C THR A 334 -11.02 0.05 -32.90
N ASP A 335 -12.15 -0.29 -32.29
CA ASP A 335 -12.21 -1.19 -31.15
C ASP A 335 -11.85 -2.63 -31.57
N ALA A 336 -10.93 -3.25 -30.85
CA ALA A 336 -10.42 -4.59 -31.15
C ALA A 336 -11.42 -5.73 -30.84
N PHE A 337 -12.46 -5.43 -30.06
CA PHE A 337 -13.51 -6.36 -29.67
C PHE A 337 -14.84 -5.61 -29.45
N PRO A 338 -15.99 -6.29 -29.56
CA PRO A 338 -17.28 -5.66 -29.28
C PRO A 338 -17.45 -5.45 -27.77
N TRP A 339 -18.19 -4.43 -27.31
CA TRP A 339 -18.56 -4.30 -25.88
C TRP A 339 -19.79 -5.14 -25.50
N ASP A 340 -20.60 -5.53 -26.49
CA ASP A 340 -21.70 -6.49 -26.36
C ASP A 340 -21.24 -7.89 -26.79
N GLN A 341 -21.15 -8.83 -25.84
CA GLN A 341 -20.63 -10.17 -26.12
C GLN A 341 -21.70 -11.13 -26.63
N LYS A 342 -22.99 -10.78 -26.65
CA LYS A 342 -24.06 -11.73 -27.02
C LYS A 342 -23.83 -12.41 -28.36
N GLY A 343 -23.38 -11.66 -29.37
CA GLY A 343 -23.09 -12.19 -30.70
C GLY A 343 -21.81 -13.01 -30.80
N THR A 344 -20.93 -12.93 -29.79
CA THR A 344 -19.64 -13.64 -29.76
C THR A 344 -19.70 -14.98 -29.02
N GLY A 345 -20.70 -15.16 -28.14
CA GLY A 345 -20.77 -16.32 -27.24
C GLY A 345 -19.77 -16.28 -26.06
N ARG A 346 -19.00 -15.20 -25.92
CA ARG A 346 -17.94 -15.08 -24.90
C ARG A 346 -18.50 -14.58 -23.56
N THR A 347 -18.04 -15.15 -22.46
CA THR A 347 -18.36 -14.74 -21.09
C THR A 347 -17.10 -14.37 -20.31
N LEU A 348 -17.23 -13.49 -19.32
CA LEU A 348 -16.12 -13.07 -18.44
C LEU A 348 -15.74 -14.22 -17.49
N ILE A 349 -14.45 -14.55 -17.46
CA ILE A 349 -13.85 -15.55 -16.54
C ILE A 349 -13.15 -14.83 -15.40
N TYR A 350 -12.35 -13.82 -15.72
CA TYR A 350 -11.52 -13.10 -14.76
C TYR A 350 -11.26 -11.67 -15.22
N GLY A 351 -11.06 -10.73 -14.29
CA GLY A 351 -10.72 -9.36 -14.62
C GLY A 351 -9.80 -8.71 -13.59
N GLU A 352 -8.90 -7.85 -14.05
CA GLU A 352 -8.06 -7.04 -13.16
C GLU A 352 -7.56 -5.76 -13.83
N ASN A 353 -6.88 -4.93 -13.05
CA ASN A 353 -6.26 -3.69 -13.50
C ASN A 353 -4.78 -3.74 -13.15
N THR A 354 -3.92 -3.29 -14.06
CA THR A 354 -2.45 -3.32 -13.92
C THR A 354 -1.86 -1.97 -14.30
N TRP A 355 -0.60 -1.73 -13.97
CA TRP A 355 0.10 -0.56 -14.51
C TRP A 355 0.43 -0.75 -15.99
N ASN A 356 0.90 0.32 -16.65
CA ASN A 356 1.39 0.24 -18.03
C ASN A 356 2.92 0.06 -18.06
N GLU A 357 3.39 -0.62 -19.09
CA GLU A 357 4.80 -0.90 -19.37
C GLU A 357 5.63 0.40 -19.29
N ALA A 358 6.50 0.47 -18.28
CA ALA A 358 7.48 1.53 -17.98
C ALA A 358 7.00 2.85 -17.34
N LYS A 359 5.77 2.98 -16.82
CA LYS A 359 5.27 4.24 -16.21
C LYS A 359 4.29 4.09 -15.03
N ALA A 360 4.67 3.44 -13.92
CA ALA A 360 3.90 3.60 -12.68
C ALA A 360 3.81 5.08 -12.28
N TRP A 361 2.75 5.45 -11.56
CA TRP A 361 2.56 6.79 -10.97
C TRP A 361 2.24 7.92 -11.95
N VAL A 362 2.40 7.71 -13.26
CA VAL A 362 2.19 8.74 -14.29
C VAL A 362 1.29 8.28 -15.45
N CYS A 363 0.78 7.05 -15.41
CA CYS A 363 -0.17 6.53 -16.39
C CYS A 363 -1.43 5.98 -15.73
N ASP A 364 -2.52 5.86 -16.48
CA ASP A 364 -3.78 5.34 -15.96
C ASP A 364 -3.83 3.80 -15.87
N GLY A 365 -2.78 3.10 -16.33
CA GLY A 365 -2.71 1.64 -16.33
C GLY A 365 -3.48 0.98 -17.47
N ASN A 366 -3.65 -0.34 -17.37
CA ASN A 366 -4.43 -1.18 -18.26
C ASN A 366 -5.54 -1.89 -17.47
N SER A 367 -6.67 -2.12 -18.12
CA SER A 367 -7.66 -3.08 -17.64
C SER A 367 -7.64 -4.32 -18.53
N PHE A 368 -7.67 -5.49 -17.89
CA PHE A 368 -7.67 -6.79 -18.56
C PHE A 368 -8.91 -7.58 -18.20
N ALA A 369 -9.60 -8.12 -19.20
CA ALA A 369 -10.66 -9.11 -19.02
C ALA A 369 -10.27 -10.40 -19.75
N LEU A 370 -10.23 -11.52 -19.03
CA LEU A 370 -10.12 -12.84 -19.62
C LEU A 370 -11.53 -13.34 -19.91
N MET A 371 -11.82 -13.57 -21.19
CA MET A 371 -13.11 -14.03 -21.69
C MET A 371 -13.00 -15.46 -22.22
N GLY A 372 -14.08 -16.21 -22.29
CA GLY A 372 -14.10 -17.53 -22.93
C GLY A 372 -15.40 -17.84 -23.63
N ASP A 373 -15.34 -18.61 -24.72
CA ASP A 373 -16.52 -19.11 -25.46
C ASP A 373 -16.82 -20.60 -25.20
N GLY A 374 -16.14 -21.19 -24.21
CA GLY A 374 -16.19 -22.61 -23.88
C GLY A 374 -15.20 -23.49 -24.65
N THR A 375 -14.54 -22.96 -25.68
CA THR A 375 -13.49 -23.65 -26.45
C THR A 375 -12.15 -22.90 -26.39
N ASN A 376 -12.16 -21.60 -26.65
CA ASN A 376 -10.99 -20.73 -26.64
C ASN A 376 -11.17 -19.64 -25.57
N ALA A 377 -10.05 -19.15 -25.05
CA ALA A 377 -10.02 -17.98 -24.19
C ALA A 377 -9.55 -16.75 -24.97
N TYR A 378 -9.85 -15.56 -24.46
CA TYR A 378 -9.51 -14.29 -25.09
C TYR A 378 -9.09 -13.29 -24.03
N ILE A 379 -7.90 -12.71 -24.17
CA ILE A 379 -7.47 -11.59 -23.33
C ILE A 379 -7.91 -10.30 -24.01
N TYR A 380 -8.80 -9.58 -23.35
CA TYR A 380 -9.19 -8.22 -23.72
C TYR A 380 -8.37 -7.24 -22.91
N LYS A 381 -7.65 -6.35 -23.58
CA LYS A 381 -6.93 -5.22 -22.99
C LYS A 381 -7.62 -3.93 -23.40
N PHE A 382 -7.90 -3.04 -22.45
CA PHE A 382 -8.59 -1.78 -22.73
C PHE A 382 -8.21 -0.63 -21.81
N TYR A 383 -8.47 0.59 -22.29
CA TYR A 383 -8.25 1.82 -21.56
C TYR A 383 -9.59 2.41 -21.12
N VAL A 384 -9.80 2.47 -19.81
CA VAL A 384 -11.05 2.95 -19.22
C VAL A 384 -11.24 4.45 -19.43
N ASN A 385 -10.20 5.26 -19.25
CA ASN A 385 -10.34 6.72 -19.41
C ASN A 385 -10.74 7.13 -20.83
N ASN A 386 -10.23 6.43 -21.83
CA ASN A 386 -10.53 6.64 -23.24
C ASN A 386 -11.75 5.85 -23.73
N MET A 387 -12.28 4.92 -22.92
CA MET A 387 -13.30 3.94 -23.32
C MET A 387 -12.90 3.24 -24.63
N GLU A 388 -11.67 2.72 -24.69
CA GLU A 388 -11.05 2.17 -25.90
C GLU A 388 -10.77 0.68 -25.73
N ALA A 389 -11.37 -0.16 -26.57
CA ALA A 389 -11.10 -1.60 -26.61
C ALA A 389 -9.77 -1.83 -27.33
N LYS A 390 -8.67 -1.75 -26.58
CA LYS A 390 -7.33 -1.55 -27.15
C LYS A 390 -6.81 -2.74 -27.94
N SER A 391 -6.94 -3.94 -27.39
CA SER A 391 -6.39 -5.15 -27.99
C SER A 391 -7.15 -6.38 -27.55
N MET A 392 -7.14 -7.39 -28.43
CA MET A 392 -7.69 -8.71 -28.18
C MET A 392 -6.64 -9.74 -28.62
N TYR A 393 -6.40 -10.71 -27.74
CA TYR A 393 -5.49 -11.83 -27.97
C TYR A 393 -6.28 -13.13 -27.78
N GLU A 394 -6.41 -13.91 -28.85
CA GLU A 394 -7.02 -15.24 -28.76
C GLU A 394 -6.01 -16.24 -28.19
N ILE A 395 -6.49 -17.07 -27.28
CA ILE A 395 -5.76 -18.19 -26.70
C ILE A 395 -6.46 -19.45 -27.16
N THR A 396 -5.83 -20.11 -28.13
CA THR A 396 -6.34 -21.36 -28.66
C THR A 396 -6.10 -22.49 -27.65
N SER A 397 -7.11 -23.34 -27.47
CA SER A 397 -7.05 -24.45 -26.50
C SER A 397 -5.91 -25.45 -26.73
N ASN A 398 -5.37 -25.54 -27.95
CA ASN A 398 -4.20 -26.37 -28.25
C ASN A 398 -2.88 -25.81 -27.69
N VAL A 399 -2.82 -24.52 -27.33
CA VAL A 399 -1.63 -23.90 -26.71
C VAL A 399 -1.78 -23.91 -25.19
N ALA A 400 -2.95 -23.53 -24.67
CA ALA A 400 -3.23 -23.53 -23.23
C ALA A 400 -4.63 -24.10 -22.97
N SER A 401 -4.74 -25.43 -22.88
CA SER A 401 -6.02 -26.13 -22.73
C SER A 401 -6.75 -25.83 -21.42
N ASP A 402 -5.97 -25.54 -20.37
CA ASP A 402 -6.47 -25.50 -19.00
C ASP A 402 -6.94 -24.09 -18.59
N ILE A 403 -6.64 -23.08 -19.40
CA ILE A 403 -6.83 -21.67 -19.07
C ILE A 403 -8.28 -21.26 -18.88
N LEU A 404 -9.24 -21.99 -19.46
CA LEU A 404 -10.67 -21.71 -19.27
C LEU A 404 -11.19 -22.11 -17.89
N THR A 405 -10.46 -22.98 -17.19
CA THR A 405 -10.89 -23.59 -15.93
C THR A 405 -9.82 -23.50 -14.84
N ALA A 406 -8.83 -22.64 -15.00
CA ALA A 406 -7.78 -22.43 -14.02
C ALA A 406 -8.35 -21.81 -12.75
N ASP A 407 -7.69 -22.13 -11.63
CA ASP A 407 -8.14 -21.80 -10.28
C ASP A 407 -7.76 -20.36 -9.91
N PHE A 408 -6.65 -19.85 -10.45
CA PHE A 408 -6.14 -18.49 -10.21
C PHE A 408 -5.57 -17.90 -11.49
N TYR A 409 -5.60 -16.57 -11.59
CA TYR A 409 -5.06 -15.78 -12.70
C TYR A 409 -4.34 -14.54 -12.17
N ALA A 410 -3.31 -14.08 -12.88
CA ALA A 410 -2.63 -12.82 -12.61
C ALA A 410 -1.88 -12.30 -13.87
N PHE A 411 -2.15 -11.07 -14.27
CA PHE A 411 -1.52 -10.38 -15.40
C PHE A 411 -0.29 -9.60 -14.95
N SER A 412 0.82 -9.80 -15.65
CA SER A 412 2.02 -8.97 -15.48
C SER A 412 1.73 -7.52 -15.91
N SER A 413 2.28 -6.55 -15.17
CA SER A 413 2.18 -5.12 -15.53
C SER A 413 3.22 -4.71 -16.58
N THR A 414 4.30 -5.49 -16.73
CA THR A 414 5.48 -5.11 -17.52
C THR A 414 5.78 -6.05 -18.68
N ARG A 415 5.09 -7.19 -18.75
CA ARG A 415 5.23 -8.20 -19.81
C ARG A 415 3.88 -8.62 -20.33
N SER A 416 3.86 -9.09 -21.58
CA SER A 416 2.72 -9.78 -22.18
C SER A 416 2.57 -11.22 -21.64
N VAL A 417 2.42 -11.37 -20.33
CA VAL A 417 2.33 -12.68 -19.66
C VAL A 417 1.13 -12.74 -18.73
N LEU A 418 0.32 -13.79 -18.90
CA LEU A 418 -0.74 -14.18 -17.98
C LEU A 418 -0.27 -15.41 -17.19
N PHE A 419 -0.13 -15.26 -15.89
CA PHE A 419 0.09 -16.38 -14.98
C PHE A 419 -1.26 -17.00 -14.62
N TYR A 420 -1.31 -18.33 -14.58
CA TYR A 420 -2.48 -19.04 -14.10
C TYR A 420 -2.09 -20.34 -13.41
N VAL A 421 -2.97 -20.85 -12.55
CA VAL A 421 -2.74 -22.11 -11.82
C VAL A 421 -3.85 -23.09 -12.13
N LYS A 422 -3.47 -24.30 -12.52
CA LYS A 422 -4.40 -25.42 -12.66
C LYS A 422 -3.83 -26.65 -12.00
N ASN A 423 -4.63 -27.35 -11.19
CA ASN A 423 -4.23 -28.61 -10.54
C ASN A 423 -2.93 -28.45 -9.74
N ASN A 424 -2.77 -27.32 -9.05
CA ASN A 424 -1.59 -26.96 -8.27
C ASN A 424 -0.29 -26.74 -9.08
N VAL A 425 -0.38 -26.55 -10.39
CA VAL A 425 0.77 -26.23 -11.25
C VAL A 425 0.66 -24.79 -11.70
N LEU A 426 1.75 -24.03 -11.54
CA LEU A 426 1.86 -22.66 -12.03
C LEU A 426 2.28 -22.66 -13.50
N TYR A 427 1.49 -21.99 -14.33
CA TYR A 427 1.75 -21.77 -15.74
C TYR A 427 1.96 -20.28 -16.01
N ALA A 428 2.80 -19.99 -16.99
CA ALA A 428 2.96 -18.67 -17.59
C ALA A 428 2.61 -18.77 -19.08
N TYR A 429 1.58 -18.05 -19.50
CA TYR A 429 1.20 -17.93 -20.90
C TYR A 429 1.70 -16.60 -21.46
N ASN A 430 2.63 -16.67 -22.43
CA ASN A 430 3.04 -15.51 -23.20
C ASN A 430 2.01 -15.28 -24.32
N TYR A 431 1.42 -14.08 -24.35
CA TYR A 431 0.41 -13.68 -25.34
C TYR A 431 0.92 -12.67 -26.38
N ASP A 432 2.24 -12.50 -26.51
CA ASP A 432 2.84 -11.75 -27.62
C ASP A 432 2.48 -12.42 -28.95
N LYS A 433 1.93 -11.62 -29.87
CA LYS A 433 1.47 -12.11 -31.17
C LYS A 433 2.61 -12.73 -31.97
N GLY A 434 2.47 -13.99 -32.37
CA GLY A 434 3.49 -14.76 -33.09
C GLY A 434 4.54 -15.43 -32.19
N ASN A 435 4.42 -15.32 -30.87
CA ASN A 435 5.28 -15.99 -29.89
C ASN A 435 4.45 -16.63 -28.76
N GLU A 436 3.21 -16.99 -29.07
CA GLU A 436 2.26 -17.57 -28.13
C GLU A 436 2.77 -18.93 -27.64
N ARG A 437 2.95 -19.06 -26.33
CA ARG A 437 3.41 -20.30 -25.70
C ARG A 437 3.01 -20.35 -24.24
N VAL A 438 2.92 -21.56 -23.73
CA VAL A 438 2.76 -21.82 -22.30
C VAL A 438 3.99 -22.51 -21.75
N GLU A 439 4.43 -22.08 -20.58
CA GLU A 439 5.54 -22.69 -19.85
C GLU A 439 5.06 -23.01 -18.42
N THR A 440 5.48 -24.15 -17.88
CA THR A 440 5.30 -24.46 -16.46
C THR A 440 6.43 -23.82 -15.66
N ILE A 441 6.09 -23.13 -14.58
CA ILE A 441 7.07 -22.51 -13.70
C ILE A 441 7.22 -23.36 -12.44
N PRO A 442 8.39 -24.01 -12.22
CA PRO A 442 8.60 -24.78 -11.00
C PRO A 442 8.70 -23.85 -9.79
N LEU A 443 8.07 -24.25 -8.70
CA LEU A 443 8.21 -23.63 -7.39
C LEU A 443 9.09 -24.50 -6.49
N GLU A 444 9.68 -23.91 -5.46
CA GLU A 444 10.50 -24.61 -4.46
C GLU A 444 9.72 -25.57 -3.54
N THR A 445 8.39 -25.61 -3.66
CA THR A 445 7.50 -26.45 -2.86
C THR A 445 6.41 -27.07 -3.73
N THR A 446 5.85 -28.19 -3.26
CA THR A 446 4.66 -28.85 -3.82
C THR A 446 3.40 -28.55 -3.04
N ASP A 447 3.46 -27.64 -2.06
CA ASP A 447 2.31 -27.19 -1.27
C ASP A 447 1.20 -26.65 -2.16
N GLN A 448 -0.04 -26.64 -1.65
CA GLN A 448 -1.18 -26.12 -2.41
C GLN A 448 -1.01 -24.62 -2.64
N ILE A 449 -0.98 -24.15 -3.88
CA ILE A 449 -1.08 -22.74 -4.25
C ILE A 449 -2.50 -22.27 -3.94
N THR A 450 -2.62 -21.15 -3.23
CA THR A 450 -3.91 -20.61 -2.76
C THR A 450 -4.17 -19.17 -3.19
N MET A 451 -3.16 -18.49 -3.76
CA MET A 451 -3.28 -17.14 -4.30
C MET A 451 -2.15 -16.86 -5.29
N LEU A 452 -2.48 -16.13 -6.36
CA LEU A 452 -1.54 -15.38 -7.19
C LEU A 452 -1.95 -13.91 -7.15
N LYS A 453 -1.02 -12.99 -6.89
CA LYS A 453 -1.32 -11.55 -6.94
C LYS A 453 -0.08 -10.72 -7.26
N PHE A 454 -0.15 -9.89 -8.28
CA PHE A 454 0.89 -8.88 -8.51
C PHE A 454 0.79 -7.74 -7.51
N ASP A 455 1.94 -7.23 -7.12
CA ASP A 455 2.05 -5.98 -6.38
C ASP A 455 1.92 -4.79 -7.31
N LEU A 456 0.85 -4.03 -7.10
CA LEU A 456 0.58 -2.80 -7.84
C LEU A 456 0.92 -1.56 -7.01
N THR A 457 1.51 -1.73 -5.82
CA THR A 457 1.61 -0.69 -4.79
C THR A 457 3.03 -0.44 -4.29
N MET A 458 3.70 -1.46 -3.73
CA MET A 458 4.99 -1.27 -3.06
C MET A 458 6.13 -1.15 -4.09
N GLU A 459 6.16 -2.04 -5.07
CA GLU A 459 7.19 -2.14 -6.10
C GLU A 459 6.60 -2.38 -7.51
N PRO A 460 5.59 -1.60 -7.99
CA PRO A 460 4.82 -1.95 -9.19
C PRO A 460 5.62 -2.05 -10.48
N MET A 461 6.80 -1.41 -10.55
CA MET A 461 7.67 -1.46 -11.73
C MET A 461 8.69 -2.61 -11.70
N LYS A 462 8.75 -3.37 -10.60
CA LYS A 462 9.59 -4.57 -10.51
C LYS A 462 8.84 -5.84 -10.89
N ASP A 463 7.55 -5.73 -11.23
CA ASP A 463 6.69 -6.85 -11.60
C ASP A 463 6.73 -7.96 -10.54
N ALA A 464 6.55 -7.56 -9.29
CA ALA A 464 6.61 -8.45 -8.15
C ALA A 464 5.32 -9.28 -8.05
N LEU A 465 5.45 -10.60 -8.20
CA LEU A 465 4.37 -11.56 -8.05
C LEU A 465 4.43 -12.18 -6.65
N PHE A 466 3.36 -12.04 -5.89
CA PHE A 466 3.16 -12.75 -4.64
C PHE A 466 2.41 -14.05 -4.88
N ILE A 467 2.95 -15.15 -4.34
CA ILE A 467 2.33 -16.47 -4.37
C ILE A 467 2.14 -16.94 -2.94
N ALA A 468 0.91 -17.31 -2.60
CA ALA A 468 0.62 -18.00 -1.35
C ALA A 468 0.53 -19.51 -1.57
N THR A 469 1.13 -20.27 -0.66
CA THR A 469 1.00 -21.72 -0.59
C THR A 469 0.52 -22.16 0.79
N TYR A 470 -0.03 -23.37 0.89
CA TYR A 470 -0.55 -23.91 2.14
C TYR A 470 -0.31 -25.42 2.23
N ASN A 471 0.11 -25.86 3.42
CA ASN A 471 -0.01 -27.24 3.86
C ASN A 471 -0.44 -27.29 5.33
N THR A 472 -1.01 -28.40 5.75
CA THR A 472 -1.56 -28.54 7.11
C THR A 472 -0.49 -28.65 8.20
N ALA A 473 0.77 -28.93 7.86
CA ALA A 473 1.86 -29.11 8.82
C ALA A 473 2.55 -27.78 9.20
N GLU A 474 2.83 -26.92 8.23
CA GLU A 474 3.52 -25.64 8.39
C GLU A 474 2.57 -24.43 8.32
N GLY A 475 1.30 -24.63 7.92
CA GLY A 475 0.35 -23.58 7.65
C GLY A 475 0.61 -22.89 6.30
N GLY A 476 0.16 -21.64 6.18
CA GLY A 476 0.35 -20.82 5.00
C GLY A 476 1.75 -20.24 4.89
N THR A 477 2.22 -20.11 3.65
CA THR A 477 3.44 -19.38 3.30
C THR A 477 3.13 -18.35 2.23
N LEU A 478 3.59 -17.11 2.40
CA LEU A 478 3.55 -16.07 1.38
C LEU A 478 4.98 -15.80 0.89
N ARG A 479 5.18 -15.80 -0.42
CA ARG A 479 6.49 -15.54 -1.05
C ARG A 479 6.38 -14.50 -2.15
N LYS A 480 7.36 -13.62 -2.23
CA LYS A 480 7.51 -12.64 -3.31
C LYS A 480 8.51 -13.15 -4.35
N TYR A 481 8.16 -13.02 -5.62
CA TYR A 481 9.01 -13.32 -6.77
C TYR A 481 9.06 -12.11 -7.69
N TYR A 482 10.15 -11.96 -8.43
CA TYR A 482 10.27 -11.00 -9.53
C TYR A 482 10.21 -11.73 -10.87
N VAL A 483 9.39 -11.24 -11.78
CA VAL A 483 9.34 -11.74 -13.15
C VAL A 483 10.59 -11.26 -13.90
N GLY A 484 11.33 -12.20 -14.51
CA GLY A 484 12.50 -11.88 -15.32
C GLY A 484 12.14 -11.22 -16.65
N ASN A 485 13.06 -10.44 -17.23
CA ASN A 485 12.86 -9.68 -18.47
C ASN A 485 13.30 -10.42 -19.75
N ASN A 486 13.59 -11.72 -19.68
CA ASN A 486 14.01 -12.50 -20.85
C ASN A 486 12.82 -12.64 -21.83
N PRO A 487 12.94 -12.21 -23.11
CA PRO A 487 11.86 -12.33 -24.08
C PRO A 487 11.57 -13.79 -24.47
N ASP A 488 12.59 -14.65 -24.43
CA ASP A 488 12.52 -16.03 -24.91
C ASP A 488 11.97 -17.00 -23.87
N LYS A 489 11.93 -16.62 -22.59
CA LYS A 489 11.45 -17.47 -21.49
C LYS A 489 10.81 -16.66 -20.36
N VAL A 490 9.83 -17.24 -19.67
CA VAL A 490 9.31 -16.68 -18.42
C VAL A 490 10.02 -17.32 -17.24
N GLU A 491 10.59 -16.48 -16.37
CA GLU A 491 11.32 -16.94 -15.18
C GLU A 491 10.87 -16.13 -13.97
N LEU A 492 10.76 -16.80 -12.83
CA LEU A 492 10.49 -16.18 -11.53
C LEU A 492 11.74 -16.30 -10.66
N LYS A 493 12.19 -15.17 -10.13
CA LYS A 493 13.27 -15.12 -9.14
C LYS A 493 12.70 -14.80 -7.77
N ALA A 494 12.80 -15.76 -6.85
CA ALA A 494 12.37 -15.56 -5.47
C ALA A 494 13.20 -14.46 -4.78
N ASP A 495 12.54 -13.62 -3.99
CA ASP A 495 13.20 -12.73 -3.04
C ASP A 495 13.44 -13.48 -1.73
N PRO A 496 14.69 -13.82 -1.36
CA PRO A 496 14.98 -14.61 -0.17
C PRO A 496 14.63 -13.89 1.13
N THR A 497 14.42 -12.56 1.09
CA THR A 497 14.07 -11.75 2.26
C THR A 497 12.56 -11.60 2.46
N ALA A 498 11.76 -11.98 1.46
CA ALA A 498 10.31 -11.80 1.45
C ALA A 498 9.58 -13.16 1.43
N VAL A 499 9.81 -13.92 2.51
CA VAL A 499 9.18 -15.22 2.77
C VAL A 499 8.60 -15.21 4.18
N TRP A 500 7.27 -15.30 4.28
CA TRP A 500 6.56 -15.32 5.57
C TRP A 500 5.83 -16.65 5.73
N LYS A 501 6.05 -17.33 6.85
CA LYS A 501 5.54 -18.69 7.14
C LYS A 501 4.59 -18.71 8.34
N GLY A 502 3.87 -19.82 8.51
CA GLY A 502 2.94 -20.02 9.61
C GLY A 502 1.72 -19.11 9.52
N LEU A 503 1.35 -18.70 8.30
CA LEU A 503 0.20 -17.86 8.03
C LEU A 503 -1.09 -18.69 7.98
N THR A 504 -2.22 -17.99 7.90
CA THR A 504 -3.51 -18.56 7.47
C THR A 504 -3.42 -19.14 6.05
N LYS A 505 -4.42 -19.90 5.59
CA LYS A 505 -4.54 -20.29 4.18
C LYS A 505 -4.89 -19.06 3.33
N VAL A 506 -3.89 -18.26 2.99
CA VAL A 506 -4.05 -16.94 2.35
C VAL A 506 -4.73 -17.09 0.98
N LYS A 507 -5.83 -16.36 0.77
CA LYS A 507 -6.57 -16.25 -0.50
C LYS A 507 -6.52 -14.86 -1.11
N ASN A 508 -6.24 -13.83 -0.30
CA ASN A 508 -6.11 -12.46 -0.78
C ASN A 508 -5.08 -11.69 0.06
N MET A 509 -4.44 -10.70 -0.56
CA MET A 509 -3.61 -9.72 0.12
C MET A 509 -3.89 -8.30 -0.34
N SER A 510 -3.68 -7.32 0.54
CA SER A 510 -3.77 -5.90 0.23
C SER A 510 -2.69 -5.12 0.96
N TRP A 511 -2.20 -4.03 0.36
CA TRP A 511 -1.26 -3.13 1.00
C TRP A 511 -1.98 -2.12 1.88
N ARG A 512 -1.42 -1.86 3.06
CA ARG A 512 -1.84 -0.76 3.93
C ARG A 512 -0.64 0.11 4.28
N ALA A 513 -0.83 1.41 4.16
CA ALA A 513 0.06 2.42 4.72
C ALA A 513 -0.77 3.65 5.12
N VAL A 514 -0.90 3.87 6.43
CA VAL A 514 -1.47 5.08 7.03
C VAL A 514 -0.52 5.50 8.14
N LEU A 515 -0.04 6.74 8.07
CA LEU A 515 0.73 7.34 9.15
C LEU A 515 -0.24 7.91 10.19
#